data_AF-K8ER33-F1
#
_entry.id   AF-K8ER33-F1
#
_cell.length_a   1.000
_cell.length_b   1.000
_cell.length_c   1.000
_cell.angle_alpha   90.00
_cell.angle_beta   90.00
_cell.angle_gamma   90.00
#
_symmetry.space_group_name_H-M   'P 1'
#
loop_
_entity.id
_entity.type
_entity.pdbx_description
1 polymer ?
#
loop_
_entity_poly.entity_id
_entity_poly.type
_entity_poly.pdbx_seq_one_letter_code
_entity_poly.pdbx_strand_id
1 'polypeptide(L)' 'MIIPVRCFTCGKVIGNKWDTYLDLLQADYAEKDALDALELKRYCCRRMVMCHVDLIEKLLNYNTLERQE' A
#
# COMPACT_ATOMS: atom_id res chain seq x y z
N MET A 1 3.58 8.13 0.83
CA MET A 1 3.37 8.31 -0.62
C MET A 1 2.74 7.02 -1.15
N ILE A 2 2.28 7.01 -2.40
CA ILE A 2 1.65 5.84 -3.02
C ILE A 2 2.52 4.58 -2.86
N ILE A 3 1.87 3.42 -2.73
CA ILE A 3 2.53 2.11 -2.59
C ILE A 3 3.51 1.86 -3.75
N PRO A 4 4.69 1.25 -3.53
CA PRO A 4 5.60 0.94 -4.62
C PRO A 4 4.96 -0.03 -5.63
N VAL A 5 5.14 0.26 -6.92
CA VAL A 5 4.61 -0.55 -8.04
C VAL A 5 5.09 -2.01 -7.94
N ARG A 6 6.36 -2.22 -7.56
CA ARG A 6 6.99 -3.52 -7.40
C ARG A 6 7.71 -3.63 -6.05
N CYS A 7 7.87 -4.85 -5.55
CA CYS A 7 8.69 -5.10 -4.37
C CYS A 7 10.16 -4.76 -4.62
N PHE A 8 10.77 -4.03 -3.69
CA PHE A 8 12.19 -3.66 -3.76
C PHE A 8 13.16 -4.84 -3.75
N THR A 9 12.76 -5.99 -3.21
CA THR A 9 13.63 -7.18 -3.14
C THR A 9 13.30 -8.20 -4.22
N CYS A 10 12.02 -8.57 -4.36
CA CYS A 10 11.59 -9.67 -5.23
C CYS A 10 11.20 -9.22 -6.64
N GLY A 11 10.99 -7.93 -6.89
CA GLY A 11 10.52 -7.39 -8.18
C GLY A 11 9.07 -7.76 -8.55
N LYS A 12 8.37 -8.56 -7.71
CA LYS A 12 6.96 -8.91 -7.90
C LYS A 12 6.11 -7.64 -7.92
N VAL A 13 5.10 -7.60 -8.78
CA VAL A 13 4.12 -6.50 -8.82
C VAL A 13 3.28 -6.52 -7.54
N ILE A 14 3.19 -5.37 -6.88
CA ILE A 14 2.47 -5.19 -5.60
C ILE A 14 1.49 -4.02 -5.67
N GLY A 15 1.75 -2.99 -6.48
CA GLY A 15 0.94 -1.77 -6.48
C GLY A 15 -0.56 -1.98 -6.76
N ASN A 16 -0.92 -3.05 -7.47
CA ASN A 16 -2.31 -3.40 -7.78
C ASN A 16 -3.05 -4.12 -6.64
N LYS A 17 -2.41 -4.37 -5.50
CA LYS A 17 -2.96 -5.18 -4.39
C LYS A 17 -3.30 -4.36 -3.16
N TRP A 18 -2.98 -3.07 -3.15
CA TRP A 18 -3.16 -2.20 -1.99
C TRP A 18 -4.63 -1.97 -1.66
N ASP A 19 -5.45 -1.62 -2.66
CA ASP A 19 -6.87 -1.33 -2.43
C ASP A 19 -7.59 -2.57 -1.89
N THR A 20 -7.35 -3.74 -2.49
CA THR A 20 -7.91 -5.01 -2.00
C THR A 20 -7.43 -5.35 -0.59
N TYR A 21 -6.20 -4.98 -0.21
CA TYR A 21 -5.72 -5.16 1.16
C TYR A 21 -6.51 -4.30 2.15
N LEU A 22 -6.76 -3.03 1.80
CA LEU A 22 -7.57 -2.12 2.62
C LEU A 22 -9.02 -2.61 2.75
N ASP A 23 -9.63 -3.07 1.66
CA ASP A 23 -10.99 -3.64 1.68
C ASP A 23 -11.09 -4.85 2.62
N LEU A 24 -10.08 -5.73 2.62
CA LEU A 24 -10.04 -6.89 3.51
C LEU A 24 -9.88 -6.47 4.98
N LEU A 25 -9.05 -5.47 5.27
CA LEU A 25 -8.91 -4.94 6.63
C LEU A 25 -10.19 -4.26 7.13
N GLN A 26 -10.89 -3.53 6.25
CA GLN A 26 -12.20 -2.94 6.57
C GLN A 26 -13.27 -4.00 6.85
N ALA A 27 -13.13 -5.19 6.27
CA ALA A 27 -13.99 -6.34 6.53
C ALA A 27 -13.59 -7.14 7.79
N ASP A 28 -12.78 -6.57 8.69
CA ASP A 28 -12.29 -7.18 9.95
C ASP A 28 -11.48 -8.49 9.77
N TYR A 29 -10.82 -8.68 8.62
CA TYR A 29 -9.86 -9.78 8.46
C TYR A 29 -8.58 -9.50 9.24
N ALA A 30 -7.98 -10.56 9.80
CA ALA A 30 -6.65 -10.46 10.36
C ALA A 30 -5.62 -10.13 9.26
N GLU A 31 -4.66 -9.25 9.58
CA GLU A 31 -3.64 -8.80 8.60
C GLU A 31 -2.90 -9.96 7.93
N LYS A 32 -2.63 -11.03 8.68
CA LYS A 32 -1.95 -12.23 8.17
C LYS A 32 -2.80 -12.91 7.09
N ASP A 33 -4.09 -13.10 7.36
CA ASP A 33 -5.01 -13.79 6.47
C ASP A 33 -5.29 -12.96 5.22
N ALA A 34 -5.35 -11.62 5.35
CA ALA A 34 -5.44 -10.71 4.21
C ALA A 34 -4.21 -10.81 3.29
N LEU A 35 -3.00 -10.88 3.86
CA LEU A 35 -1.75 -11.06 3.09
C LEU A 35 -1.67 -12.44 2.43
N ASP A 36 -2.24 -13.46 3.06
CA ASP A 36 -2.37 -14.82 2.52
C ASP A 36 -3.36 -14.86 1.34
N ALA A 37 -4.52 -14.20 1.47
CA ALA A 37 -5.52 -14.05 0.41
C ALA A 37 -4.97 -13.32 -0.83
N LEU A 38 -4.06 -12.35 -0.63
CA LEU A 38 -3.37 -11.64 -1.70
C LEU A 38 -2.21 -12.43 -2.33
N GLU A 39 -2.02 -13.70 -1.97
CA GLU A 39 -0.98 -14.60 -2.48
C GLU A 39 0.45 -14.05 -2.31
N LEU A 40 0.71 -13.30 -1.24
CA LEU A 40 2.03 -12.77 -0.92
C LEU A 40 2.83 -13.80 -0.12
N LYS A 41 3.37 -14.84 -0.77
CA LYS A 41 4.09 -15.92 -0.06
C LYS A 41 5.41 -15.50 0.59
N ARG A 42 6.19 -14.62 -0.06
CA ARG A 42 7.53 -14.22 0.44
C ARG A 42 7.42 -13.05 1.40
N TYR A 43 8.16 -13.11 2.51
CA TYR A 43 8.22 -12.06 3.54
C TYR A 43 8.59 -10.68 2.95
N CYS A 44 9.50 -10.64 1.97
CA CYS A 44 9.95 -9.39 1.36
C CYS A 44 8.83 -8.66 0.62
N CYS A 45 7.94 -9.41 -0.03
CA CYS A 45 6.79 -8.85 -0.74
C CYS A 45 5.67 -8.47 0.29
N ARG A 46 5.52 -9.21 1.42
CA ARG A 46 4.59 -8.85 2.52
C ARG A 46 4.97 -7.54 3.22
N ARG A 47 6.25 -7.35 3.53
CA ARG A 47 6.77 -6.13 4.19
C ARG A 47 6.36 -4.85 3.45
N MET A 48 6.28 -4.91 2.12
CA MET A 48 5.92 -3.74 1.30
C MET A 48 4.49 -3.28 1.53
N VAL A 49 3.57 -4.19 1.86
CA VAL A 49 2.16 -3.87 2.13
C VAL A 49 1.98 -3.59 3.61
N MET A 50 2.48 -4.47 4.48
CA MET A 50 2.32 -4.37 5.94
C MET A 50 2.91 -3.07 6.52
N CYS A 51 4.04 -2.59 6.00
CA CYS A 51 4.69 -1.37 6.50
C CYS A 51 4.45 -0.13 5.62
N HIS A 52 3.52 -0.22 4.65
CA HIS A 52 3.20 0.95 3.83
C HIS A 52 2.38 1.96 4.64
N VAL A 53 2.76 3.23 4.51
CA VAL A 53 2.01 4.34 5.10
C VAL A 53 1.64 5.29 3.97
N ASP A 54 0.33 5.41 3.71
CA ASP A 54 -0.12 6.26 2.63
C ASP A 54 -0.19 7.74 3.02
N LEU A 55 0.94 8.41 2.88
CA LEU A 55 1.02 9.87 3.09
C LEU A 55 0.40 10.69 1.95
N ILE A 56 -0.03 10.10 0.82
CA ILE A 56 -0.51 10.90 -0.32
C ILE A 56 -1.79 11.67 0.03
N GLU A 57 -2.70 11.07 0.78
CA GLU A 57 -3.98 11.67 1.18
C GLU A 57 -3.77 12.97 1.94
N LYS A 58 -2.75 13.03 2.81
CA LYS A 58 -2.42 14.23 3.57
C LYS A 58 -1.77 15.30 2.71
N LEU A 59 -0.96 14.90 1.73
CA LEU A 59 -0.26 15.83 0.84
C LEU A 59 -1.18 16.44 -0.22
N LEU A 60 -2.22 15.73 -0.66
CA LEU A 60 -3.22 16.22 -1.61
C LEU A 60 -3.99 17.44 -1.11
N ASN A 61 -4.03 17.66 0.22
CA ASN A 61 -4.66 18.84 0.82
C ASN A 61 -3.86 20.13 0.60
N TYR A 62 -2.60 20.05 0.15
CA TYR A 62 -1.76 21.21 -0.08
C TYR A 62 -1.66 21.52 -1.56
N ASN A 63 -2.16 22.68 -1.98
CA ASN A 63 -1.98 23.18 -3.33
C ASN A 63 -0.66 23.98 -3.44
N THR A 64 0.19 23.61 -4.40
CA THR A 64 1.46 24.33 -4.64
C THR A 64 1.26 25.67 -5.35
N LEU A 65 0.13 25.85 -6.05
CA LEU A 65 -0.17 27.03 -6.86
C LEU A 65 -0.76 28.20 -6.05
N GLU A 66 -1.37 27.94 -4.89
CA GLU A 66 -1.95 28.99 -4.02
C GLU A 66 -0.90 29.97 -3.44
N ARG A 67 0.39 29.63 -3.50
CA ARG A 67 1.49 30.43 -2.95
C ARG A 67 2.16 31.39 -3.96
N GLN A 68 1.65 31.48 -5.19
CA GLN A 68 2.26 32.31 -6.26
C GLN A 68 1.59 33.68 -6.48
N GLU A 69 0.66 34.10 -5.63
CA GLU A 69 0.12 35.46 -5.61
C GLU A 69 0.63 36.28 -4.42
#